data_AF-A0A2H1X053-F1
#
_entry.id   AF-A0A2H1X053-F1
#
_cell.length_a   1.000
_cell.length_b   1.000
_cell.length_c   1.000
_cell.angle_alpha   90.00
_cell.angle_beta   90.00
_cell.angle_gamma   90.00
#
_symmetry.space_group_name_H-M   'P 1'
#
loop_
_entity.id
_entity.type
_entity.pdbx_description
1 polymer ?
#
loop_
_entity_poly.entity_id
_entity_poly.type
_entity_poly.pdbx_seq_one_letter_code
_entity_poly.pdbx_strand_id
1 'polypeptide(L)'
;LALTAKILVAVAVFFTYCLQMYAPMDIIWTRIKIRIRKDYHNISQIVLRTLGVTLTVILAIAVPDLELLIGLVGAIFFSTLGLLIPVVVETVHKWERGLGKCSHILWKNALLLLFYIIVLVSGCYAAVSEIVAKFR
;
A
#
# COMPACT_ATOMS: atom_id res chain seq x y z
N LEU A 1 -7.80 -32.88 -8.97
CA LEU A 1 -8.38 -31.64 -8.41
C LEU A 1 -7.32 -30.62 -7.97
N ALA A 2 -6.38 -30.97 -7.10
CA ALA A 2 -5.34 -30.04 -6.62
C ALA A 2 -4.43 -29.47 -7.74
N LEU A 3 -4.04 -30.28 -8.73
CA LEU A 3 -3.25 -29.81 -9.88
C LEU A 3 -4.03 -28.81 -10.74
N THR A 4 -5.30 -29.11 -11.02
CA THR A 4 -6.22 -28.23 -11.75
C THR A 4 -6.45 -26.91 -11.02
N ALA A 5 -6.60 -26.94 -9.69
CA ALA A 5 -6.74 -25.74 -8.86
C ALA A 5 -5.46 -24.87 -8.90
N LYS A 6 -4.27 -25.49 -8.82
CA LYS A 6 -2.99 -24.76 -8.94
C LYS A 6 -2.85 -24.07 -10.29
N ILE A 7 -3.22 -24.74 -11.38
CA ILE A 7 -3.18 -24.16 -12.73
C ILE A 7 -4.18 -22.99 -12.84
N LEU A 8 -5.40 -23.16 -12.31
CA LEU A 8 -6.41 -22.10 -12.33
C LEU A 8 -5.97 -20.87 -11.54
N VAL A 9 -5.39 -21.06 -10.35
CA VAL A 9 -4.84 -19.96 -9.53
C VAL A 9 -3.67 -19.27 -10.23
N ALA A 10 -2.76 -20.02 -10.86
CA ALA A 10 -1.65 -19.44 -11.61
C ALA A 10 -2.13 -18.56 -12.78
N VAL A 11 -3.13 -19.03 -13.54
CA VAL A 11 -3.74 -18.26 -14.64
C VAL A 11 -4.44 -17.00 -14.10
N ALA A 12 -5.17 -17.13 -12.99
CA ALA A 12 -5.84 -16.00 -12.35
C ALA A 12 -4.83 -14.92 -11.89
N VAL A 13 -3.77 -15.32 -11.18
CA VAL A 13 -2.72 -14.40 -10.70
C VAL A 13 -2.00 -13.74 -11.89
N PHE A 14 -1.71 -14.48 -12.96
CA PHE A 14 -1.10 -13.92 -14.17
C PHE A 14 -1.96 -12.80 -14.77
N PHE A 15 -3.28 -13.03 -14.89
CA PHE A 15 -4.19 -12.04 -15.43
C PHE A 15 -4.36 -10.84 -14.49
N THR A 16 -4.49 -11.09 -13.19
CA THR A 16 -4.59 -10.04 -12.17
C THR A 16 -3.35 -9.17 -12.12
N TYR A 17 -2.15 -9.72 -12.24
CA TYR A 17 -0.90 -8.95 -12.24
C TYR A 17 -0.83 -7.96 -13.40
N CYS A 18 -1.24 -8.39 -14.62
CA CYS A 18 -1.31 -7.51 -15.80
C CYS A 18 -2.23 -6.30 -15.56
N LEU A 19 -3.37 -6.51 -14.90
CA LEU A 19 -4.32 -5.45 -14.58
C LEU A 19 -3.82 -4.55 -13.44
N GLN A 20 -3.23 -5.13 -12.40
CA GLN A 20 -2.75 -4.40 -11.23
C GLN A 20 -1.61 -3.45 -11.58
N MET A 21 -0.73 -3.80 -12.52
CA MET A 21 0.38 -2.93 -12.93
C MET A 21 -0.09 -1.73 -13.79
N TYR A 22 -1.26 -1.81 -14.41
CA TYR A 22 -1.83 -0.72 -15.22
C TYR A 22 -2.24 0.48 -14.35
N ALA A 23 -2.91 0.25 -13.23
CA ALA A 23 -3.42 1.31 -12.36
C ALA A 23 -2.33 2.26 -11.78
N PRO A 24 -1.27 1.79 -11.10
CA PRO A 24 -0.23 2.66 -10.58
C PRO A 24 0.54 3.33 -11.74
N MET A 25 0.71 2.64 -12.86
CA MET A 25 1.36 3.21 -14.03
C MET A 25 0.58 4.41 -14.58
N ASP A 26 -0.74 4.27 -14.75
CA ASP A 26 -1.60 5.34 -15.26
C ASP A 26 -1.64 6.54 -14.30
N ILE A 27 -1.74 6.28 -12.98
CA ILE A 27 -1.73 7.32 -11.94
C ILE A 27 -0.40 8.09 -11.96
N ILE A 28 0.73 7.39 -11.97
CA ILE A 28 2.06 8.02 -11.96
C ILE A 28 2.29 8.77 -13.27
N TRP A 29 1.89 8.20 -14.39
CA TRP A 29 1.99 8.83 -15.70
C TRP A 29 1.19 10.12 -15.80
N THR A 30 -0.05 10.12 -15.30
CA THR A 30 -0.89 11.33 -15.26
C THR A 30 -0.31 12.41 -14.34
N ARG A 31 0.42 12.06 -13.28
CA ARG A 31 1.12 13.03 -12.44
C ARG A 31 2.39 13.59 -13.10
N ILE A 32 3.16 12.75 -13.79
CA ILE A 32 4.44 13.13 -14.39
C ILE A 32 4.24 13.92 -15.70
N LYS A 33 3.22 13.61 -16.50
CA LYS A 33 2.95 14.30 -17.77
C LYS A 33 2.71 15.81 -17.60
N ILE A 34 2.22 16.24 -16.42
CA ILE A 34 1.94 17.64 -16.11
C ILE A 34 3.25 18.42 -15.86
N ARG A 35 4.33 17.74 -15.44
CA ARG A 35 5.60 18.35 -15.05
C ARG A 35 6.74 18.14 -16.04
N ILE A 36 6.55 17.32 -17.08
CA ILE A 36 7.61 16.93 -18.04
C ILE A 36 7.30 17.45 -19.45
N ARG A 37 8.29 18.11 -20.06
CA ARG A 37 8.30 18.55 -21.47
C ARG A 37 8.24 17.33 -22.41
N LYS A 38 7.52 17.44 -23.53
CA LYS A 38 7.23 16.36 -24.50
C LYS A 38 8.45 15.52 -24.94
N ASP A 39 9.65 16.10 -24.90
CA ASP A 39 10.90 15.46 -25.32
C ASP A 39 11.32 14.24 -24.47
N TYR A 40 10.96 14.18 -23.18
CA TYR A 40 11.38 13.11 -22.26
C TYR A 40 10.30 12.09 -21.92
N HIS A 41 9.17 12.14 -22.64
CA HIS A 41 8.00 11.31 -22.37
C HIS A 41 8.32 9.81 -22.49
N ASN A 42 9.05 9.42 -23.54
CA ASN A 42 9.42 8.02 -23.78
C ASN A 42 10.35 7.46 -22.70
N ILE A 43 11.34 8.26 -22.28
CA ILE A 43 12.30 7.88 -21.24
C ILE A 43 11.61 7.75 -19.88
N SER A 44 10.72 8.69 -19.52
CA SER A 44 9.94 8.58 -18.28
C SER A 44 9.05 7.33 -18.27
N GLN A 45 8.42 7.00 -19.39
CA GLN A 45 7.59 5.79 -19.50
C GLN A 45 8.40 4.50 -19.27
N ILE A 46 9.60 4.43 -19.85
CA ILE A 46 10.51 3.30 -19.70
C ILE A 46 11.00 3.19 -18.26
N VAL A 47 11.47 4.30 -17.68
CA VAL A 47 11.96 4.35 -16.29
C VAL A 47 10.89 3.93 -15.30
N LEU A 48 9.64 4.35 -15.48
CA LEU A 48 8.52 3.93 -14.62
C LEU A 48 8.26 2.42 -14.70
N ARG A 49 8.33 1.83 -15.90
CA ARG A 49 8.14 0.38 -16.07
C ARG A 49 9.27 -0.37 -15.38
N THR A 50 10.51 0.05 -15.62
CA THR A 50 11.69 -0.56 -15.03
C THR A 50 11.65 -0.45 -13.51
N LEU A 51 11.36 0.72 -12.95
CA LEU A 51 11.25 0.90 -11.50
C LEU A 51 10.18 0.01 -10.88
N GLY A 52 8.99 -0.09 -11.50
CA GLY A 52 7.92 -0.95 -11.00
C GLY A 52 8.33 -2.42 -10.92
N VAL A 53 8.94 -2.95 -11.99
CA VAL A 53 9.41 -4.34 -12.03
C VAL A 53 10.58 -4.56 -11.06
N THR A 54 11.54 -3.64 -11.01
CA THR A 54 12.70 -3.72 -10.10
C THR A 54 12.26 -3.73 -8.65
N LEU A 55 11.27 -2.90 -8.28
CA LEU A 55 10.74 -2.88 -6.90
C LEU A 55 10.15 -4.23 -6.51
N THR A 56 9.35 -4.84 -7.39
CA THR A 56 8.77 -6.17 -7.16
C THR A 56 9.85 -7.25 -7.03
N VAL A 57 10.90 -7.20 -7.85
CA VAL A 57 12.04 -8.14 -7.77
C VAL A 57 12.81 -7.97 -6.46
N ILE A 58 13.08 -6.73 -6.04
CA ILE A 58 13.74 -6.47 -4.75
C ILE A 58 12.91 -7.02 -3.59
N LEU A 59 11.59 -6.80 -3.60
CA LEU A 59 10.68 -7.33 -2.58
C LEU A 59 10.68 -8.87 -2.55
N ALA A 60 10.70 -9.51 -3.73
CA ALA A 60 10.76 -10.97 -3.85
C ALA A 60 12.08 -11.56 -3.31
N ILE A 61 13.21 -10.84 -3.43
CA ILE A 61 14.50 -11.28 -2.89
C ILE A 61 14.58 -11.02 -1.38
N ALA A 62 14.01 -9.90 -0.90
CA ALA A 62 14.12 -9.49 0.49
C ALA A 62 13.34 -10.39 1.46
N VAL A 63 12.19 -10.94 1.04
CA VAL A 63 11.33 -11.76 1.92
C VAL A 63 10.95 -13.05 1.21
N PRO A 64 11.50 -14.22 1.61
CA PRO A 64 11.16 -15.50 0.99
C PRO A 64 9.75 -16.00 1.35
N ASP A 65 9.15 -15.47 2.42
CA ASP A 65 7.78 -15.80 2.86
C ASP A 65 6.78 -14.74 2.36
N LEU A 66 6.09 -15.05 1.26
CA LEU A 66 5.08 -14.16 0.69
C LEU A 66 3.94 -13.85 1.67
N GLU A 67 3.59 -14.80 2.54
CA GLU A 67 2.51 -14.65 3.51
C GLU A 67 2.79 -13.51 4.52
N LEU A 68 4.02 -13.47 5.04
CA LEU A 68 4.49 -12.41 5.93
C LEU A 68 4.51 -11.05 5.23
N LEU A 69 5.00 -11.01 3.99
CA LEU A 69 5.07 -9.79 3.18
C LEU A 69 3.66 -9.24 2.91
N ILE A 70 2.71 -10.10 2.50
CA ILE A 70 1.32 -9.72 2.24
C ILE A 70 0.67 -9.21 3.54
N GLY A 71 0.92 -9.84 4.68
CA GLY A 71 0.44 -9.40 5.99
C GLY A 71 0.97 -8.02 6.39
N LEU A 72 2.28 -7.79 6.24
CA LEU A 72 2.93 -6.51 6.57
C LEU A 72 2.45 -5.37 5.66
N VAL A 73 2.51 -5.59 4.34
CA VAL A 73 2.05 -4.63 3.33
C VAL A 73 0.57 -4.34 3.55
N GLY A 74 -0.25 -5.38 3.75
CA GLY A 74 -1.65 -5.25 4.11
C GLY A 74 -1.87 -4.36 5.34
N ALA A 75 -1.18 -4.64 6.44
CA ALA A 75 -1.30 -3.86 7.68
C ALA A 75 -0.91 -2.39 7.50
N ILE A 76 0.18 -2.10 6.76
CA ILE A 76 0.65 -0.72 6.52
C ILE A 76 -0.29 0.03 5.58
N PHE A 77 -0.60 -0.54 4.41
CA PHE A 77 -1.42 0.13 3.41
C PHE A 77 -2.88 0.23 3.86
N PHE A 78 -3.44 -0.81 4.49
CA PHE A 78 -4.82 -0.78 4.99
C PHE A 78 -4.98 0.20 6.16
N SER A 79 -4.04 0.23 7.11
CA SER A 79 -4.10 1.21 8.21
C SER A 79 -3.96 2.64 7.67
N THR A 80 -3.09 2.88 6.70
CA THR A 80 -2.88 4.21 6.12
C THR A 80 -4.07 4.65 5.24
N LEU A 81 -4.50 3.83 4.28
CA LEU A 81 -5.58 4.18 3.36
C LEU A 81 -6.96 4.09 4.03
N GLY A 82 -7.18 3.09 4.87
CA GLY A 82 -8.47 2.78 5.48
C GLY A 82 -8.76 3.55 6.77
N LEU A 83 -7.74 3.84 7.60
CA LEU A 83 -7.93 4.56 8.86
C LEU A 83 -7.38 5.98 8.81
N LEU A 84 -6.17 6.19 8.29
CA LEU A 84 -5.51 7.50 8.35
C LEU A 84 -6.12 8.52 7.37
N ILE A 85 -6.45 8.15 6.13
CA ILE A 85 -7.11 9.06 5.18
C ILE A 85 -8.43 9.63 5.73
N PRO A 86 -9.42 8.82 6.18
CA PRO A 86 -10.67 9.37 6.70
C PRO A 86 -10.47 10.21 7.96
N VAL A 87 -9.53 9.84 8.84
CA VAL A 87 -9.18 10.65 10.03
C VAL A 87 -8.62 12.01 9.63
N VAL A 88 -7.72 12.07 8.66
CA VAL A 88 -7.13 13.32 8.17
C VAL A 88 -8.20 14.18 7.49
N VAL A 89 -9.01 13.59 6.61
CA VAL A 89 -10.09 14.31 5.91
C VAL A 89 -11.11 14.86 6.91
N GLU A 90 -11.54 14.05 7.89
CA GLU A 90 -12.47 14.52 8.92
C GLU A 90 -11.87 15.63 9.79
N THR A 91 -10.58 15.53 10.12
CA THR A 91 -9.85 16.54 10.91
C THR A 91 -9.74 17.87 10.17
N VAL A 92 -9.35 17.85 8.89
CA VAL A 92 -9.22 19.05 8.06
C VAL A 92 -10.60 19.68 7.79
N HIS A 93 -11.61 18.86 7.44
CA HIS A 93 -12.95 19.36 7.11
C HIS A 93 -13.65 20.02 8.32
N LYS A 94 -13.35 19.55 9.53
CA LYS A 94 -13.92 20.12 10.77
C LYS A 94 -13.10 21.26 11.36
N TRP A 95 -11.93 21.55 10.81
CA TRP A 95 -11.07 22.67 11.23
C TRP A 95 -11.71 24.04 10.90
N GLU A 96 -12.37 24.16 9.75
CA GLU A 96 -12.92 25.43 9.24
C GLU A 96 -14.30 25.81 9.79
N ARG A 97 -15.10 24.84 10.27
CA ARG A 97 -16.51 25.07 10.68
C ARG A 97 -16.71 25.40 12.16
N GLY A 98 -15.63 25.59 12.91
CA GLY A 98 -15.68 25.72 14.36
C GLY A 98 -15.90 24.35 15.02
N LEU A 99 -15.12 24.08 16.06
CA LEU A 99 -15.19 22.87 16.89
C LEU A 99 -16.57 22.80 17.58
N GLY A 100 -17.58 22.33 16.85
CA GLY A 100 -18.94 22.18 17.37
C GLY A 100 -18.95 21.34 18.64
N LYS A 101 -19.54 21.92 19.70
CA LYS A 101 -19.90 21.36 21.02
C LYS A 101 -19.43 19.93 21.30
N CYS A 102 -18.50 19.83 22.24
CA CYS A 102 -18.02 18.61 22.90
C CYS A 102 -17.13 17.70 22.06
N SER A 103 -15.82 17.78 22.29
CA SER A 103 -14.74 16.75 22.38
C SER A 103 -14.93 15.32 21.81
N HIS A 104 -16.13 14.84 21.52
CA HIS A 104 -16.46 13.54 20.96
C HIS A 104 -15.86 13.30 19.56
N ILE A 105 -15.69 14.34 18.75
CA ILE A 105 -15.03 14.23 17.43
C ILE A 105 -13.51 14.09 17.60
N LEU A 106 -12.91 14.84 18.53
CA LEU A 106 -11.50 14.69 18.88
C LEU A 106 -11.23 13.32 19.50
N TRP A 107 -12.13 12.82 20.35
CA TRP A 107 -12.03 11.49 20.93
C TRP A 107 -12.16 10.39 19.88
N LYS A 108 -13.09 10.52 18.92
CA LYS A 108 -13.23 9.57 17.80
C LYS A 108 -11.98 9.55 16.92
N ASN A 109 -11.45 10.72 16.57
CA ASN A 109 -10.21 10.81 15.80
C ASN A 109 -9.01 10.27 16.58
N ALA A 110 -8.94 10.53 17.89
CA ALA A 110 -7.89 9.99 18.75
C ALA A 110 -7.99 8.46 18.88
N LEU A 111 -9.19 7.90 19.00
CA LEU A 111 -9.42 6.46 19.05
C LEU A 111 -9.06 5.79 17.71
N LEU A 112 -9.45 6.37 16.58
CA LEU A 112 -9.05 5.88 15.25
C LEU A 112 -7.53 5.94 15.04
N LEU A 113 -6.87 6.99 15.53
CA LEU A 113 -5.42 7.13 15.50
C LEU A 113 -4.72 6.11 16.42
N LEU A 114 -5.31 5.83 17.59
CA LEU A 114 -4.83 4.75 18.47
C LEU A 114 -4.91 3.40 17.76
N PHE A 115 -6.06 3.08 17.14
CA PHE A 115 -6.22 1.86 16.34
C PHE A 115 -5.22 1.79 15.19
N TYR A 116 -4.96 2.90 14.50
CA TYR A 116 -3.92 2.99 13.48
C TYR A 116 -2.54 2.59 14.04
N ILE A 117 -2.13 3.13 15.19
CA ILE A 117 -0.85 2.78 15.83
C ILE A 117 -0.82 1.31 16.23
N ILE A 118 -1.89 0.78 16.82
CA ILE A 118 -1.96 -0.63 17.24
C ILE A 118 -1.78 -1.57 16.04
N VAL A 119 -2.50 -1.32 14.94
CA VAL A 119 -2.42 -2.12 13.72
C VAL A 119 -1.03 -2.02 13.08
N LEU A 120 -0.45 -0.82 13.04
CA LEU A 120 0.88 -0.60 12.48
C LEU A 120 1.97 -1.30 13.31
N VAL A 121 1.93 -1.15 14.64
CA VAL A 121 2.90 -1.77 15.55
C VAL A 121 2.77 -3.29 15.53
N SER A 122 1.54 -3.83 15.58
CA SER A 122 1.31 -5.27 15.48
C SER A 122 1.83 -5.84 14.15
N GLY A 123 1.57 -5.15 13.04
CA GLY A 123 2.04 -5.57 11.71
C GLY A 123 3.57 -5.54 11.59
N CYS A 124 4.21 -4.47 12.04
CA CYS A 124 5.67 -4.36 12.06
C CYS A 124 6.31 -5.38 13.01
N TYR A 125 5.74 -5.59 14.19
CA TYR A 125 6.28 -6.55 15.16
C TYR A 125 6.23 -7.99 14.62
N ALA A 126 5.11 -8.40 14.01
CA ALA A 126 4.98 -9.71 13.39
C ALA A 126 6.05 -9.91 12.30
N ALA A 127 6.20 -8.94 11.39
CA ALA A 127 7.21 -9.00 10.33
C ALA A 127 8.64 -9.07 10.86
N VAL A 128 9.00 -8.22 11.81
CA VAL A 128 10.36 -8.20 12.39
C VAL A 128 10.64 -9.50 13.15
N SER A 129 9.67 -10.01 13.91
CA SER A 129 9.84 -11.24 14.69
C SER A 129 10.12 -12.46 13.81
N GLU A 130 9.46 -12.58 12.66
CA GLU A 130 9.70 -13.68 11.73
C GLU A 130 10.99 -13.52 10.93
N ILE A 131 11.36 -12.29 10.53
CA ILE A 131 12.67 -12.03 9.90
C ILE A 131 13.81 -12.45 10.85
N VAL A 132 13.69 -12.11 12.14
CA VAL A 132 14.70 -12.47 13.16
C VAL A 132 14.71 -13.97 13.44
N ALA A 133 13.54 -14.62 13.51
CA ALA A 133 13.44 -16.06 13.69
C ALA A 133 14.04 -16.84 12.51
N LYS A 134 13.93 -16.31 11.28
CA LYS A 134 14.47 -16.95 10.09
C LYS A 134 15.98 -16.75 9.90
N PHE A 135 16.56 -15.72 10.53
CA PHE A 135 18.01 -15.46 10.52
C PHE A 135 18.77 -16.20 11.63
N ARG A 136 18.07 -16.86 12.56
CA ARG A 136 18.65 -17.68 13.64
C ARG A 136 18.61 -19.16 13.29
#